data_AF-A0A6P0TCB3-F1
#
_entry.id   AF-A0A6P0TCB3-F1
#
_cell.length_a   1.000
_cell.length_b   1.000
_cell.length_c   1.000
_cell.angle_alpha   90.00
_cell.angle_beta   90.00
_cell.angle_gamma   90.00
#
_symmetry.space_group_name_H-M   'P 1'
#
loop_
_entity.id
_entity.type
_entity.pdbx_description
1 polymer ?
#
loop_
_entity_poly.entity_id
_entity_poly.type
_entity_poly.pdbx_seq_one_letter_code
_entity_poly.pdbx_strand_id
1 'polypeptide(L)'
;AAVPQQGIPDYTPVIEKALALPGFTAAQVAAQPDRTVTVGFARNAVLSVAETVVNAVKAGNIRHFFLIGGCDGAKPGRSYYTELVEKVPDDCVVLTLACGKFRFFDRNLGEVAGLPRLMDVGQCNDAYSAIQIAIALANAFEVDVNELPLSMILSWYEQKAVAILLTLLHLGIKNIRLGPTLPAFISPNVFKLLSDTYQLQPITTPEQDLAACLA
;
A
#
# COMPACT_ATOMS: atom_id res chain seq x y z
N ALA A 1 -28.88 1.44 -34.19
CA ALA A 1 -28.05 1.52 -32.96
C ALA A 1 -29.00 1.83 -31.81
N ALA A 2 -28.97 1.03 -30.74
CA ALA A 2 -29.79 1.30 -29.57
C ALA A 2 -29.38 2.66 -28.99
N VAL A 3 -30.35 3.54 -28.75
CA VAL A 3 -30.11 4.80 -28.06
C VAL A 3 -29.85 4.45 -26.59
N PRO A 4 -28.72 4.85 -25.99
CA PRO A 4 -28.48 4.59 -24.58
C PRO A 4 -29.62 5.15 -23.74
N GLN A 5 -30.16 4.35 -22.84
CA GLN A 5 -31.03 4.84 -21.76
C GLN A 5 -30.21 5.91 -21.02
N GLN A 6 -30.68 7.16 -21.00
CA GLN A 6 -29.88 8.34 -20.66
C GLN A 6 -28.96 8.11 -19.44
N GLY A 7 -27.64 8.21 -19.66
CA GLY A 7 -26.63 8.13 -18.61
C GLY A 7 -25.97 6.76 -18.39
N ILE A 8 -26.47 5.68 -18.99
CA ILE A 8 -25.82 4.36 -18.94
C ILE A 8 -24.91 4.21 -20.18
N PRO A 9 -23.58 4.00 -20.01
CA PRO A 9 -22.72 3.70 -21.14
C PRO A 9 -23.17 2.42 -21.85
N ASP A 10 -23.21 2.44 -23.18
CA ASP A 10 -23.50 1.24 -23.97
C ASP A 10 -22.26 0.33 -24.03
N TYR A 11 -22.31 -0.77 -23.28
CA TYR A 11 -21.26 -1.80 -23.27
C TYR A 11 -21.48 -2.91 -24.31
N THR A 12 -22.52 -2.84 -25.14
CA THR A 12 -22.78 -3.84 -26.20
C THR A 12 -21.55 -4.09 -27.09
N PRO A 13 -20.81 -3.06 -27.56
CA PRO A 13 -19.66 -3.29 -28.44
C PRO A 13 -18.52 -4.10 -27.78
N VAL A 14 -18.27 -3.90 -26.47
CA VAL A 14 -17.22 -4.66 -25.77
C VAL A 14 -17.66 -6.09 -25.48
N ILE A 15 -18.95 -6.31 -25.21
CA ILE A 15 -19.52 -7.64 -24.98
C ILE A 15 -19.48 -8.46 -26.27
N GLU A 16 -19.96 -7.91 -27.39
CA GLU A 16 -19.93 -8.60 -28.69
C GLU A 16 -18.50 -8.93 -29.11
N LYS A 17 -17.57 -7.99 -28.90
CA LYS A 17 -16.15 -8.25 -29.17
C LYS A 17 -15.59 -9.37 -28.29
N ALA A 18 -15.93 -9.41 -27.01
CA ALA A 18 -15.46 -10.45 -26.09
C ALA A 18 -15.97 -11.84 -26.50
N LEU A 19 -17.25 -11.97 -26.89
CA LEU A 19 -17.84 -13.23 -27.35
C LEU A 19 -17.25 -13.73 -28.68
N ALA A 20 -16.80 -12.82 -29.55
CA ALA A 20 -16.18 -13.17 -30.83
C ALA A 20 -14.69 -13.58 -30.71
N LEU A 21 -14.05 -13.30 -29.58
CA LEU A 21 -12.65 -13.67 -29.34
C LEU A 21 -12.54 -15.09 -28.78
N PRO A 22 -11.47 -15.83 -29.08
CA PRO A 22 -11.29 -17.21 -28.62
C PRO A 22 -11.10 -17.36 -27.10
N GLY A 23 -11.01 -16.24 -26.36
CA GLY A 23 -10.73 -16.22 -24.92
C GLY A 23 -9.35 -16.78 -24.57
N PHE A 24 -9.15 -17.10 -23.30
CA PHE A 24 -8.00 -17.89 -22.86
C PHE A 24 -8.30 -19.37 -23.06
N THR A 25 -7.40 -20.09 -23.73
CA THR A 25 -7.53 -21.55 -23.92
C THR A 25 -7.36 -22.29 -22.60
N ALA A 26 -7.96 -23.47 -22.48
CA ALA A 26 -7.76 -24.35 -21.31
C ALA A 26 -6.28 -24.64 -21.05
N ALA A 27 -5.46 -24.77 -22.10
CA ALA A 27 -4.01 -24.95 -21.98
C ALA A 27 -3.31 -23.72 -21.39
N GLN A 28 -3.71 -22.50 -21.77
CA GLN A 28 -3.15 -21.26 -21.20
C GLN A 28 -3.55 -21.06 -19.74
N VAL A 29 -4.77 -21.47 -19.37
CA VAL A 29 -5.23 -21.43 -17.97
C VAL A 29 -4.47 -22.48 -17.15
N ALA A 30 -4.39 -23.73 -17.63
CA ALA A 30 -3.70 -24.82 -16.94
C ALA A 30 -2.17 -24.64 -16.84
N ALA A 31 -1.57 -23.85 -17.73
CA ALA A 31 -0.14 -23.53 -17.68
C ALA A 31 0.23 -22.59 -16.51
N GLN A 32 -0.75 -21.95 -15.87
CA GLN A 32 -0.52 -21.10 -14.71
C GLN A 32 -0.97 -21.84 -13.44
N PRO A 33 -0.14 -21.87 -12.38
CA PRO A 33 -0.59 -22.43 -11.12
C PRO A 33 -1.72 -21.57 -10.55
N ASP A 34 -2.73 -22.22 -9.95
CA ASP A 34 -3.76 -21.50 -9.20
C ASP A 34 -3.11 -20.70 -8.07
N ARG A 35 -3.40 -19.40 -8.03
CA ARG A 35 -2.94 -18.49 -6.97
C ARG A 35 -4.14 -17.80 -6.37
N THR A 36 -4.23 -17.85 -5.05
CA THR A 36 -5.24 -17.13 -4.28
C THR A 36 -4.56 -16.05 -3.45
N VAL A 37 -5.12 -14.85 -3.47
CA VAL A 37 -4.65 -13.73 -2.65
C VAL A 37 -5.82 -13.21 -1.82
N THR A 38 -5.63 -13.12 -0.51
CA THR A 38 -6.62 -12.55 0.40
C THR A 38 -6.52 -11.03 0.36
N VAL A 39 -7.63 -10.35 0.07
CA VAL A 39 -7.72 -8.89 -0.05
C VAL A 39 -8.96 -8.37 0.68
N GLY A 40 -9.12 -7.05 0.77
CA GLY A 40 -10.32 -6.43 1.33
C GLY A 40 -10.16 -5.92 2.76
N PHE A 41 -8.92 -5.68 3.21
CA PHE A 41 -8.59 -5.12 4.51
C PHE A 41 -8.74 -3.59 4.54
N ALA A 42 -9.82 -3.08 3.95
CA ALA A 42 -10.19 -1.67 4.09
C ALA A 42 -10.61 -1.35 5.54
N ARG A 43 -10.83 -0.06 5.84
CA ARG A 43 -11.02 0.41 7.22
C ARG A 43 -12.07 -0.37 8.01
N ASN A 44 -13.24 -0.70 7.45
CA ASN A 44 -14.28 -1.38 8.21
C ASN A 44 -13.88 -2.82 8.58
N ALA A 45 -13.18 -3.52 7.68
CA ALA A 45 -12.70 -4.87 7.95
C ALA A 45 -11.63 -4.84 9.06
N VAL A 46 -10.64 -3.96 8.96
CA VAL A 46 -9.57 -3.84 9.96
C VAL A 46 -10.12 -3.33 11.30
N LEU A 47 -10.99 -2.33 11.28
CA LEU A 47 -11.56 -1.76 12.51
C LEU A 47 -12.52 -2.73 13.21
N SER A 48 -13.15 -3.67 12.50
CA SER A 48 -13.97 -4.72 13.12
C SER A 48 -13.18 -5.66 14.04
N VAL A 49 -11.85 -5.70 13.87
CA VAL A 49 -10.92 -6.49 14.68
C VAL A 49 -9.88 -5.60 15.39
N ALA A 50 -10.18 -4.30 15.57
CA ALA A 50 -9.26 -3.33 16.15
C ALA A 50 -8.77 -3.75 17.54
N GLU A 51 -9.64 -4.31 18.38
CA GLU A 51 -9.26 -4.79 19.71
C GLU A 51 -8.23 -5.92 19.64
N THR A 52 -8.38 -6.86 18.70
CA THR A 52 -7.39 -7.92 18.46
C THR A 52 -6.04 -7.34 18.05
N VAL A 53 -6.04 -6.36 17.14
CA VAL A 53 -4.81 -5.68 16.69
C VAL A 53 -4.13 -4.94 17.85
N VAL A 54 -4.89 -4.15 18.61
CA VAL A 54 -4.39 -3.38 19.75
C VAL A 54 -3.82 -4.31 20.82
N ASN A 55 -4.52 -5.39 21.15
CA ASN A 55 -4.05 -6.37 22.13
C ASN A 55 -2.78 -7.09 21.67
N ALA A 56 -2.68 -7.44 20.38
CA ALA A 56 -1.49 -8.06 19.82
C ALA A 56 -0.25 -7.14 19.89
N VAL A 57 -0.44 -5.83 19.66
CA VAL A 57 0.63 -4.83 19.81
C VAL A 57 1.00 -4.64 21.29
N LYS A 58 0.02 -4.47 22.19
CA LYS A 58 0.27 -4.32 23.64
C LYS A 58 0.96 -5.54 24.26
N ALA A 59 0.66 -6.75 23.74
CA ALA A 59 1.30 -7.99 24.16
C ALA A 59 2.71 -8.18 23.56
N GLY A 60 3.14 -7.32 22.64
CA GLY A 60 4.42 -7.44 21.94
C GLY A 60 4.45 -8.51 20.83
N ASN A 61 3.29 -9.06 20.46
CA ASN A 61 3.18 -10.04 19.37
C ASN A 61 3.35 -9.39 17.99
N ILE A 62 2.87 -8.15 17.85
CA ILE A 62 3.10 -7.32 16.67
C ILE A 62 3.99 -6.16 17.09
N ARG A 63 5.22 -6.16 16.60
CA ARG A 63 6.21 -5.13 16.91
C ARG A 63 6.04 -3.88 16.06
N HIS A 64 5.74 -4.04 14.76
CA HIS A 64 5.74 -2.93 13.82
C HIS A 64 4.81 -3.13 12.63
N PHE A 65 4.27 -2.03 12.12
CA PHE A 65 3.50 -1.96 10.89
C PHE A 65 4.29 -1.24 9.79
N PHE A 66 4.18 -1.76 8.57
CA PHE A 66 4.76 -1.15 7.38
C PHE A 66 3.65 -0.84 6.39
N LEU A 67 3.43 0.43 6.07
CA LEU A 67 2.65 0.80 4.91
C LEU A 67 3.56 0.86 3.69
N ILE A 68 3.55 -0.20 2.88
CA ILE A 68 4.35 -0.33 1.67
C ILE A 68 3.41 -0.41 0.49
N GLY A 69 3.42 0.59 -0.40
CA GLY A 69 2.47 0.64 -1.51
C GLY A 69 2.50 1.95 -2.27
N GLY A 70 1.42 2.25 -2.99
CA GLY A 70 1.32 3.43 -3.86
C GLY A 70 1.30 3.04 -5.34
N CYS A 71 1.95 3.78 -6.22
CA CYS A 71 1.84 3.54 -7.67
C CYS A 71 3.06 2.84 -8.27
N ASP A 72 2.81 1.75 -8.99
CA ASP A 72 3.82 1.01 -9.77
C ASP A 72 4.07 1.63 -11.15
N GLY A 73 5.19 1.27 -11.78
CA GLY A 73 5.54 1.64 -13.15
C GLY A 73 6.73 0.84 -13.69
N ALA A 74 7.10 1.07 -14.95
CA ALA A 74 8.15 0.27 -15.62
C ALA A 74 9.60 0.66 -15.26
N LYS A 75 9.80 1.78 -14.53
CA LYS A 75 11.14 2.29 -14.21
C LYS A 75 11.94 1.28 -13.37
N PRO A 76 13.23 1.02 -13.70
CA PRO A 76 14.12 0.22 -12.85
C PRO A 76 14.26 0.78 -11.42
N GLY A 77 14.63 -0.08 -10.48
CA GLY A 77 14.75 0.26 -9.06
C GLY A 77 13.50 -0.03 -8.22
N ARG A 78 12.44 -0.58 -8.81
CA ARG A 78 11.21 -0.97 -8.09
C ARG A 78 11.26 -2.39 -7.51
N SER A 79 12.29 -3.18 -7.82
CA SER A 79 12.55 -4.45 -7.12
C SER A 79 12.80 -4.22 -5.63
N TYR A 80 13.30 -3.03 -5.27
CA TYR A 80 13.39 -2.52 -3.90
C TYR A 80 12.17 -2.87 -3.04
N TYR A 81 10.95 -2.68 -3.55
CA TYR A 81 9.74 -2.91 -2.75
C TYR A 81 9.47 -4.40 -2.54
N THR A 82 9.77 -5.25 -3.53
CA THR A 82 9.70 -6.71 -3.38
C THR A 82 10.72 -7.18 -2.35
N GLU A 83 11.98 -6.75 -2.49
CA GLU A 83 13.08 -7.12 -1.60
C GLU A 83 12.86 -6.63 -0.16
N LEU A 84 12.32 -5.42 0.01
CA LEU A 84 11.96 -4.88 1.32
C LEU A 84 10.89 -5.74 1.99
N VAL A 85 9.80 -6.05 1.30
CA VAL A 85 8.68 -6.84 1.84
C VAL A 85 9.13 -8.25 2.22
N GLU A 86 9.98 -8.89 1.42
CA GLU A 86 10.55 -10.21 1.72
C GLU A 86 11.47 -10.22 2.95
N LYS A 87 12.01 -9.06 3.34
CA LYS A 87 12.88 -8.90 4.52
C LYS A 87 12.13 -8.47 5.77
N VAL A 88 10.84 -8.11 5.68
CA VAL A 88 10.04 -7.68 6.84
C VAL A 88 9.98 -8.82 7.86
N PRO A 89 10.38 -8.60 9.14
CA PRO A 89 10.40 -9.64 10.17
C PRO A 89 9.04 -10.23 10.50
N ASP A 90 9.02 -11.49 10.95
CA ASP A 90 7.79 -12.27 11.17
C ASP A 90 6.85 -11.74 12.26
N ASP A 91 7.34 -10.83 13.10
CA ASP A 91 6.57 -10.11 14.12
C ASP A 91 6.01 -8.76 13.63
N CYS A 92 6.06 -8.50 12.32
CA CYS A 92 5.60 -7.26 11.70
C CYS A 92 4.49 -7.51 10.66
N VAL A 93 3.65 -6.49 10.45
CA VAL A 93 2.55 -6.50 9.47
C VAL A 93 2.83 -5.53 8.33
N VAL A 94 2.60 -5.95 7.09
CA VAL A 94 2.64 -5.13 5.88
C VAL A 94 1.22 -4.77 5.45
N LEU A 95 0.89 -3.49 5.55
CA LEU A 95 -0.27 -2.89 4.91
C LEU A 95 0.12 -2.45 3.50
N THR A 96 -0.69 -2.78 2.50
CA THR A 96 -0.46 -2.32 1.12
C THR A 96 -1.72 -1.73 0.50
N LEU A 97 -1.53 -0.94 -0.54
CA LEU A 97 -2.60 -0.33 -1.32
C LEU A 97 -2.08 0.05 -2.70
N ALA A 98 -3.04 0.28 -3.61
CA ALA A 98 -2.80 0.70 -5.00
C ALA A 98 -1.92 -0.27 -5.81
N CYS A 99 -1.61 0.08 -7.06
CA CYS A 99 -0.94 -0.84 -7.97
C CYS A 99 0.51 -1.18 -7.57
N GLY A 100 1.14 -0.42 -6.67
CA GLY A 100 2.42 -0.75 -6.05
C GLY A 100 2.43 -2.12 -5.38
N LYS A 101 1.25 -2.58 -4.90
CA LYS A 101 1.09 -3.93 -4.35
C LYS A 101 1.51 -5.02 -5.31
N PHE A 102 1.36 -4.84 -6.63
CA PHE A 102 1.64 -5.90 -7.61
C PHE A 102 3.12 -6.34 -7.65
N ARG A 103 4.01 -5.63 -6.95
CA ARG A 103 5.39 -6.05 -6.71
C ARG A 103 5.52 -7.21 -5.72
N PHE A 104 4.53 -7.44 -4.85
CA PHE A 104 4.62 -8.41 -3.76
C PHE A 104 3.26 -8.91 -3.25
N PHE A 105 2.15 -8.60 -3.94
CA PHE A 105 0.77 -8.92 -3.49
C PHE A 105 0.49 -10.42 -3.32
N ASP A 106 1.25 -11.27 -4.01
CA ASP A 106 1.12 -12.72 -4.00
C ASP A 106 2.16 -13.41 -3.09
N ARG A 107 2.91 -12.63 -2.30
CA ARG A 107 3.84 -13.19 -1.31
C ARG A 107 3.09 -13.73 -0.10
N ASN A 108 3.37 -14.98 0.25
CA ASN A 108 2.90 -15.57 1.49
C ASN A 108 3.82 -15.17 2.64
N LEU A 109 3.42 -14.14 3.39
CA LEU A 109 4.12 -13.70 4.59
C LEU A 109 3.64 -14.44 5.86
N GLY A 110 2.66 -15.34 5.75
CA GLY A 110 2.07 -16.02 6.90
C GLY A 110 1.17 -15.12 7.75
N GLU A 111 1.06 -15.47 9.04
CA GLU A 111 0.20 -14.80 10.01
C GLU A 111 0.98 -14.40 11.25
N VAL A 112 0.50 -13.37 11.95
CA VAL A 112 0.98 -12.93 13.26
C VAL A 112 -0.23 -12.68 14.16
N ALA A 113 -0.23 -13.27 15.37
CA ALA A 113 -1.38 -13.20 16.27
C ALA A 113 -2.74 -13.60 15.64
N GLY A 114 -2.72 -14.56 14.69
CA GLY A 114 -3.92 -15.00 13.95
C GLY A 114 -4.41 -14.01 12.88
N LEU A 115 -3.61 -13.01 12.54
CA LEU A 115 -3.90 -12.02 11.51
C LEU A 115 -2.95 -12.18 10.30
N PRO A 116 -3.44 -12.08 9.06
CA PRO A 116 -2.56 -12.09 7.88
C PRO A 116 -1.49 -11.01 7.93
N ARG A 117 -0.23 -11.36 7.67
CA ARG A 117 0.87 -10.39 7.68
C ARG A 117 0.90 -9.46 6.48
N LEU A 118 0.28 -9.86 5.36
CA LEU A 118 0.11 -9.00 4.18
C LEU A 118 -1.36 -8.63 4.05
N MET A 119 -1.69 -7.35 4.27
CA MET A 119 -3.07 -6.85 4.25
C MET A 119 -3.24 -5.81 3.15
N ASP A 120 -4.01 -6.17 2.12
CA ASP A 120 -4.38 -5.25 1.04
C ASP A 120 -5.60 -4.38 1.42
N VAL A 121 -5.34 -3.09 1.59
CA VAL A 121 -6.30 -2.05 1.97
C VAL A 121 -7.13 -1.54 0.77
N GLY A 122 -6.70 -1.82 -0.47
CA GLY A 122 -7.47 -1.52 -1.68
C GLY A 122 -6.73 -0.69 -2.73
N GLN A 123 -7.43 0.22 -3.39
CA GLN A 123 -6.93 1.08 -4.45
C GLN A 123 -6.13 2.27 -3.89
N CYS A 124 -5.67 3.18 -4.77
CA CYS A 124 -4.96 4.39 -4.33
C CYS A 124 -5.83 5.31 -3.46
N ASN A 125 -7.11 5.43 -3.76
CA ASN A 125 -8.07 6.18 -2.94
C ASN A 125 -8.31 5.54 -1.56
N ASP A 126 -8.02 4.25 -1.38
CA ASP A 126 -8.08 3.61 -0.06
C ASP A 126 -6.91 4.01 0.85
N ALA A 127 -6.03 4.92 0.41
CA ALA A 127 -5.18 5.69 1.32
C ALA A 127 -6.00 6.38 2.43
N TYR A 128 -7.24 6.78 2.15
CA TYR A 128 -8.16 7.23 3.18
C TYR A 128 -8.44 6.13 4.23
N SER A 129 -8.68 4.90 3.80
CA SER A 129 -8.85 3.76 4.73
C SER A 129 -7.60 3.51 5.57
N ALA A 130 -6.41 3.58 4.98
CA ALA A 130 -5.14 3.47 5.72
C ALA A 130 -4.98 4.59 6.77
N ILE A 131 -5.32 5.83 6.44
CA ILE A 131 -5.32 6.97 7.38
C ILE A 131 -6.31 6.73 8.52
N GLN A 132 -7.53 6.25 8.23
CA GLN A 132 -8.52 5.97 9.27
C GLN A 132 -8.06 4.85 10.22
N ILE A 133 -7.40 3.82 9.68
CA ILE A 133 -6.80 2.75 10.50
C ILE A 133 -5.71 3.33 11.42
N ALA A 134 -4.80 4.15 10.88
CA ALA A 134 -3.74 4.77 11.67
C ALA A 134 -4.30 5.68 12.78
N ILE A 135 -5.30 6.52 12.48
CA ILE A 135 -5.96 7.37 13.49
C ILE A 135 -6.62 6.52 14.58
N ALA A 136 -7.31 5.45 14.21
CA ALA A 136 -7.97 4.60 15.20
C ALA A 136 -6.97 3.88 16.12
N LEU A 137 -5.84 3.42 15.56
CA LEU A 137 -4.76 2.84 16.35
C LEU A 137 -4.15 3.89 17.29
N ALA A 138 -3.82 5.08 16.78
CA ALA A 138 -3.28 6.19 17.57
C ALA A 138 -4.19 6.52 18.76
N ASN A 139 -5.50 6.62 18.53
CA ASN A 139 -6.48 6.84 19.59
C ASN A 139 -6.52 5.70 20.61
N ALA A 140 -6.40 4.44 20.17
CA ALA A 140 -6.43 3.27 21.07
C ALA A 140 -5.16 3.13 21.93
N PHE A 141 -4.04 3.72 21.48
CA PHE A 141 -2.79 3.82 22.23
C PHE A 141 -2.64 5.15 22.98
N GLU A 142 -3.54 6.11 22.76
CA GLU A 142 -3.49 7.48 23.31
C GLU A 142 -2.19 8.22 22.94
N VAL A 143 -1.75 8.09 21.68
CA VAL A 143 -0.53 8.72 21.13
C VAL A 143 -0.83 9.47 19.83
N ASP A 144 0.11 10.29 19.35
CA ASP A 144 0.04 10.85 18.00
C ASP A 144 0.27 9.78 16.92
N VAL A 145 -0.27 9.99 15.71
CA VAL A 145 -0.08 9.04 14.60
C VAL A 145 1.41 8.84 14.27
N ASN A 146 2.25 9.85 14.45
CA ASN A 146 3.69 9.75 14.22
C ASN A 146 4.44 8.96 15.31
N GLU A 147 3.81 8.67 16.44
CA GLU A 147 4.35 7.88 17.55
C GLU A 147 3.96 6.40 17.46
N LEU A 148 3.07 6.04 16.53
CA LEU A 148 2.74 4.64 16.25
C LEU A 148 3.98 3.87 15.77
N PRO A 149 4.06 2.56 16.05
CA PRO A 149 5.05 1.68 15.42
C PRO A 149 4.65 1.43 13.96
N LEU A 150 4.65 2.48 13.14
CA LEU A 150 4.21 2.50 11.75
C LEU A 150 5.25 3.24 10.89
N SER A 151 5.76 2.57 9.87
CA SER A 151 6.63 3.19 8.86
C SER A 151 5.94 3.22 7.49
N MET A 152 6.04 4.36 6.80
CA MET A 152 5.45 4.57 5.48
C MET A 152 6.53 4.62 4.40
N ILE A 153 6.49 3.65 3.49
CA ILE A 153 7.41 3.53 2.35
C ILE A 153 6.59 3.52 1.07
N LEU A 154 6.51 4.69 0.44
CA LEU A 154 5.57 4.98 -0.63
C LEU A 154 6.24 5.01 -2.00
N SER A 155 5.71 4.20 -2.90
CA SER A 155 5.96 4.25 -4.33
C SER A 155 5.04 5.27 -4.99
N TRP A 156 5.56 6.03 -5.95
CA TRP A 156 4.74 6.93 -6.77
C TRP A 156 5.05 6.76 -8.26
N TYR A 157 4.13 7.23 -9.10
CA TYR A 157 4.29 7.20 -10.56
C TYR A 157 3.52 8.35 -11.21
N GLU A 158 2.25 8.54 -10.84
CA GLU A 158 1.35 9.53 -11.43
C GLU A 158 0.77 10.50 -10.37
N GLN A 159 -0.17 11.35 -10.77
CA GLN A 159 -0.59 12.52 -10.01
C GLN A 159 -1.51 12.19 -8.82
N LYS A 160 -2.25 11.07 -8.83
CA LYS A 160 -3.02 10.66 -7.64
C LYS A 160 -2.10 10.32 -6.47
N ALA A 161 -0.95 9.69 -6.72
CA ALA A 161 0.05 9.46 -5.69
C ALA A 161 0.58 10.78 -5.09
N VAL A 162 0.70 11.83 -5.91
CA VAL A 162 1.09 13.18 -5.44
C VAL A 162 0.01 13.79 -4.56
N ALA A 163 -1.27 13.68 -4.95
CA ALA A 163 -2.37 14.16 -4.13
C ALA A 163 -2.41 13.46 -2.76
N ILE A 164 -2.20 12.14 -2.73
CA ILE A 164 -2.13 11.35 -1.48
C ILE A 164 -0.95 11.82 -0.61
N LEU A 165 0.23 12.01 -1.20
CA LEU A 165 1.39 12.52 -0.46
C LEU A 165 1.07 13.90 0.16
N LEU A 166 0.48 14.82 -0.59
CA LEU A 166 0.10 16.14 -0.07
C LEU A 166 -0.94 16.03 1.04
N THR A 167 -1.89 15.10 0.96
CA THR A 167 -2.84 14.82 2.04
C THR A 167 -2.12 14.35 3.32
N LEU A 168 -1.17 13.41 3.20
CA LEU A 168 -0.40 12.93 4.35
C LEU A 168 0.40 14.06 5.00
N LEU A 169 1.07 14.88 4.19
CA LEU A 169 1.81 16.06 4.67
C LEU A 169 0.88 17.07 5.34
N HIS A 170 -0.30 17.35 4.76
CA HIS A 170 -1.30 18.23 5.37
C HIS A 170 -1.80 17.73 6.73
N LEU A 171 -1.96 16.41 6.87
CA LEU A 171 -2.31 15.76 8.13
C LEU A 171 -1.15 15.72 9.15
N GLY A 172 0.02 16.26 8.80
CA GLY A 172 1.18 16.31 9.68
C GLY A 172 1.93 14.99 9.79
N ILE A 173 1.70 14.04 8.87
CA ILE A 173 2.43 12.77 8.84
C ILE A 173 3.88 13.03 8.43
N LYS A 174 4.81 12.42 9.18
CA LYS A 174 6.25 12.57 9.02
C LYS A 174 6.92 11.24 8.67
N ASN A 175 8.22 11.29 8.39
CA ASN A 175 9.07 10.11 8.17
C ASN A 175 8.64 9.20 7.01
N ILE A 176 8.06 9.80 5.98
CA ILE A 176 7.71 9.10 4.74
C ILE A 176 8.98 8.88 3.91
N ARG A 177 9.22 7.64 3.49
CA ARG A 177 10.21 7.31 2.46
C ARG A 177 9.52 7.24 1.10
N LEU A 178 10.02 8.00 0.12
CA LEU A 178 9.41 8.15 -1.20
C LEU A 178 10.34 7.66 -2.31
N GLY A 179 9.83 6.82 -3.21
CA GLY A 179 10.63 6.24 -4.29
C GLY A 179 9.84 5.79 -5.53
N PRO A 180 10.53 5.21 -6.54
CA PRO A 180 11.96 4.87 -6.55
C PRO A 180 12.89 6.05 -6.83
N THR A 181 12.35 7.19 -7.26
CA THR A 181 13.09 8.45 -7.41
C THR A 181 12.22 9.59 -6.94
N LEU A 182 12.80 10.71 -6.53
CA LEU A 182 12.01 11.90 -6.22
C LEU A 182 11.31 12.45 -7.49
N PRO A 183 10.11 13.05 -7.36
CA PRO A 183 9.47 13.72 -8.48
C PRO A 183 10.30 14.86 -9.07
N ALA A 184 10.47 14.84 -10.38
CA ALA A 184 11.30 15.82 -11.10
C ALA A 184 10.81 17.27 -10.96
N PHE A 185 9.53 17.47 -10.63
CA PHE A 185 8.94 18.79 -10.38
C PHE A 185 9.23 19.35 -8.98
N ILE A 186 9.83 18.57 -8.09
CA ILE A 186 10.26 19.03 -6.76
C ILE A 186 11.70 19.51 -6.87
N SER A 187 11.90 20.83 -6.78
CA SER A 187 13.25 21.42 -6.78
C SER A 187 14.01 21.06 -5.49
N PRO A 188 15.35 21.11 -5.48
CA PRO A 188 16.14 20.82 -4.27
C PRO A 188 15.72 21.64 -3.04
N ASN A 189 15.38 22.92 -3.22
CA ASN A 189 14.96 23.79 -2.13
C ASN A 189 13.58 23.39 -1.57
N VAL A 190 12.65 23.01 -2.45
CA VAL A 190 11.33 22.53 -2.03
C VAL A 190 11.48 21.18 -1.33
N PHE A 191 12.30 20.27 -1.86
CA PHE A 191 12.55 18.99 -1.20
C PHE A 191 13.19 19.19 0.17
N LYS A 192 14.17 20.10 0.30
CA LYS A 192 14.78 20.43 1.59
C LYS A 192 13.74 20.94 2.58
N LEU A 193 12.85 21.85 2.18
CA LEU A 193 11.75 22.32 3.03
C LEU A 193 10.86 21.18 3.52
N LEU A 194 10.46 20.28 2.61
CA LEU A 194 9.64 19.12 2.96
C LEU A 194 10.39 18.15 3.88
N SER A 195 11.69 17.98 3.68
CA SER A 195 12.55 17.15 4.52
C SER A 195 12.72 17.76 5.91
N ASP A 196 13.01 19.06 6.02
CA ASP A 196 13.16 19.74 7.31
C ASP A 196 11.84 19.74 8.10
N THR A 197 10.70 19.89 7.42
CA THR A 197 9.38 20.05 8.08
C THR A 197 8.74 18.70 8.42
N TYR A 198 8.77 17.76 7.48
CA TYR A 198 8.04 16.49 7.56
C TYR A 198 8.97 15.27 7.61
N GLN A 199 10.29 15.46 7.59
CA GLN A 199 11.25 14.35 7.56
C GLN A 199 11.02 13.44 6.35
N LEU A 200 10.54 14.01 5.23
CA LEU A 200 10.40 13.33 3.94
C LEU A 200 11.80 12.94 3.44
N GLN A 201 11.94 11.68 3.02
CA GLN A 201 13.21 11.08 2.64
C GLN A 201 13.09 10.33 1.30
N PRO A 202 14.12 10.30 0.45
CA PRO A 202 14.18 9.30 -0.61
C PRO A 202 14.38 7.91 0.00
N ILE A 203 13.95 6.86 -0.71
CA ILE A 203 14.37 5.49 -0.37
C ILE A 203 15.89 5.30 -0.55
N THR A 204 16.46 4.34 0.17
CA THR A 204 17.87 3.93 0.08
C THR A 204 17.99 2.49 -0.42
N THR A 205 18.58 1.58 0.37
CA THR A 205 18.52 0.12 0.11
C THR A 205 17.49 -0.54 1.02
N PRO A 206 16.92 -1.70 0.65
CA PRO A 206 15.94 -2.39 1.48
C PRO A 206 16.45 -2.65 2.90
N GLU A 207 17.72 -3.01 3.06
CA GLU A 207 18.35 -3.27 4.37
C GLU A 207 18.48 -2.02 5.22
N GLN A 208 18.93 -0.91 4.63
CA GLN A 208 19.14 0.35 5.33
C GLN A 208 17.81 0.96 5.77
N ASP A 209 16.82 0.97 4.88
CA ASP A 209 15.50 1.51 5.18
C ASP A 209 14.76 0.62 6.20
N LEU A 210 14.85 -0.71 6.09
CA LEU A 210 14.26 -1.62 7.08
C LEU A 210 14.89 -1.41 8.47
N ALA A 211 16.23 -1.35 8.55
CA ALA A 211 16.92 -1.12 9.82
C ALA A 211 16.52 0.23 10.44
N ALA A 212 16.44 1.28 9.62
CA ALA A 212 16.04 2.60 10.09
C ALA A 212 14.55 2.73 10.43
N CYS A 213 13.68 1.84 9.93
CA CYS A 213 12.26 1.78 10.33
C CYS A 213 12.05 1.04 11.65
N LEU A 214 12.96 0.13 12.02
CA LEU A 214 12.87 -0.72 13.22
C LEU A 214 13.75 -0.24 14.39
N ALA A 215 14.47 0.86 14.21
CA ALA A 215 15.33 1.49 15.21
C ALA A 215 14.51 2.41 16.12
#